data_AF-A0A3C0IQC9-F1
#
_entry.id   AF-A0A3C0IQC9-F1
#
_cell.length_a   1.000
_cell.length_b   1.000
_cell.length_c   1.000
_cell.angle_alpha   90.00
_cell.angle_beta   90.00
_cell.angle_gamma   90.00
#
_symmetry.space_group_name_H-M   'P 1'
#
loop_
_entity.id
_entity.type
_entity.pdbx_description
1 polymer ?
#
loop_
_entity_poly.entity_id
_entity_poly.type
_entity_poly.pdbx_seq_one_letter_code
_entity_poly.pdbx_strand_id
1 'polypeptide(L)'
;MEVSGNFNSGGRSGFMVVRSVWSANFGIQKQVLNNKGTLRLNVTDIFWTNRPGGTITYNNYIEKWSSRRETRVATISFNYRFGKNSVAQARRRTTASEEERNRAQ
;
A
#
# COMPACT_ATOMS: atom_id res chain seq x y z
N MET A 1 3.79 9.26 -9.91
CA MET A 1 3.10 8.08 -10.48
C MET A 1 3.90 6.88 -10.06
N GLU A 2 3.24 5.80 -9.67
CA GLU A 2 3.87 4.55 -9.29
C GLU A 2 3.10 3.37 -9.90
N VAL A 3 3.85 2.36 -10.28
CA VAL A 3 3.33 1.05 -10.69
C VAL A 3 4.07 0.03 -9.85
N SER A 4 3.34 -0.92 -9.28
CA SER A 4 3.92 -2.04 -8.55
C SER A 4 3.22 -3.33 -8.94
N GLY A 5 3.85 -4.45 -8.67
CA GLY A 5 3.25 -5.75 -8.93
C GLY A 5 3.93 -6.84 -8.15
N ASN A 6 3.25 -7.97 -8.04
CA ASN A 6 3.79 -9.18 -7.46
C ASN A 6 3.48 -10.36 -8.36
N PHE A 7 4.41 -11.32 -8.39
CA PHE A 7 4.25 -12.56 -9.11
C PHE A 7 4.60 -13.72 -8.18
N ASN A 8 3.72 -14.70 -8.12
CA ASN A 8 3.95 -15.97 -7.47
C ASN A 8 3.80 -17.06 -8.53
N SER A 9 4.86 -17.82 -8.77
CA SER A 9 4.89 -18.89 -9.77
C SER A 9 3.94 -20.04 -9.47
N GLY A 10 3.34 -20.08 -8.28
CA GLY A 10 2.74 -21.28 -7.72
C GLY A 10 3.83 -22.29 -7.35
N GLY A 11 3.44 -23.55 -7.25
CA GLY A 11 4.36 -24.63 -6.92
C GLY A 11 3.65 -25.89 -6.49
N ARG A 12 4.41 -26.99 -6.38
CA ARG A 12 3.90 -28.26 -5.86
C ARG A 12 4.28 -28.40 -4.39
N SER A 13 3.30 -28.70 -3.54
CA SER A 13 3.46 -29.03 -2.14
C SER A 13 2.78 -30.37 -1.89
N GLY A 14 3.57 -31.45 -1.73
CA GLY A 14 3.06 -32.81 -1.66
C GLY A 14 2.19 -33.17 -2.88
N PHE A 15 0.95 -33.60 -2.61
CA PHE A 15 -0.06 -33.93 -3.63
C PHE A 15 -0.76 -32.72 -4.24
N MET A 16 -0.49 -31.50 -3.77
CA MET A 16 -1.13 -30.27 -4.21
C MET A 16 -0.27 -29.49 -5.20
N VAL A 17 -0.83 -29.11 -6.34
CA VAL A 17 -0.26 -28.15 -7.29
C VAL A 17 -1.02 -26.83 -7.17
N VAL A 18 -0.34 -25.79 -6.67
CA VAL A 18 -0.86 -24.43 -6.54
C VAL A 18 -0.66 -23.69 -7.86
N ARG A 19 -1.69 -22.99 -8.32
CA ARG A 19 -1.66 -22.18 -9.55
C ARG A 19 -0.83 -20.91 -9.33
N SER A 20 -0.12 -20.48 -10.37
CA SER A 20 0.54 -19.18 -10.39
C SER A 20 -0.48 -18.04 -10.26
N VAL A 21 -0.14 -17.03 -9.49
CA VAL A 21 -0.95 -15.82 -9.33
C VAL A 21 -0.07 -14.58 -9.43
N TRP A 22 -0.64 -13.49 -9.89
CA TRP A 22 0.06 -12.21 -9.97
C TRP A 22 -0.92 -11.07 -9.75
N SER A 23 -0.40 -9.89 -9.45
CA SER A 23 -1.20 -8.68 -9.44
C SER A 23 -0.36 -7.49 -9.90
N ALA A 24 -1.04 -6.47 -10.42
CA ALA A 24 -0.47 -5.17 -10.74
C ALA A 24 -1.31 -4.08 -10.08
N ASN A 25 -0.62 -3.11 -9.48
CA ASN A 25 -1.19 -1.97 -8.81
C ASN A 25 -0.68 -0.69 -9.46
N PHE A 26 -1.49 0.36 -9.42
CA PHE A 26 -1.18 1.67 -9.98
C PHE A 26 -1.57 2.77 -9.00
N GLY A 27 -0.72 3.77 -8.86
CA GLY A 27 -0.93 4.95 -8.04
C GLY A 27 -0.56 6.23 -8.78
N ILE A 28 -1.42 7.23 -8.71
CA ILE A 28 -1.12 8.58 -9.17
C ILE A 28 -1.57 9.61 -8.15
N GLN A 29 -0.76 10.65 -7.98
CA GLN A 29 -1.11 11.79 -7.14
C GLN A 29 -0.71 13.09 -7.82
N LYS A 30 -1.46 14.15 -7.53
CA LYS A 30 -1.18 15.50 -8.02
C LYS A 30 -1.39 16.51 -6.89
N GLN A 31 -0.43 17.42 -6.73
CA GLN A 31 -0.62 18.60 -5.90
C GLN A 31 -1.57 19.56 -6.59
N VAL A 32 -2.53 20.10 -5.84
CA VAL A 32 -3.57 21.02 -6.30
C VAL A 32 -3.67 22.20 -5.33
N LEU A 33 -4.41 23.25 -5.70
CA LEU A 33 -4.64 24.42 -4.84
C LEU A 33 -3.34 25.07 -4.33
N ASN A 34 -2.38 25.33 -5.22
CA ASN A 34 -1.07 25.91 -4.88
C ASN A 34 -0.32 25.12 -3.79
N ASN A 35 -0.22 23.80 -3.99
CA ASN A 35 0.42 22.86 -3.06
C ASN A 35 -0.23 22.77 -1.67
N LYS A 36 -1.46 23.27 -1.50
CA LYS A 36 -2.25 23.12 -0.27
C LYS A 36 -3.13 21.88 -0.28
N GLY A 37 -3.44 21.33 -1.46
CA GLY A 37 -4.22 20.11 -1.60
C GLY A 37 -3.45 19.02 -2.32
N THR A 38 -3.78 17.76 -2.06
CA THR A 38 -3.29 16.60 -2.81
C THR A 38 -4.47 15.72 -3.18
N LEU A 39 -4.64 15.45 -4.48
CA LEU A 39 -5.58 14.44 -4.99
C LEU A 39 -4.79 13.18 -5.34
N ARG A 40 -5.24 12.02 -4.87
CA ARG A 40 -4.62 10.71 -5.12
C ARG A 40 -5.67 9.72 -5.62
N LEU A 41 -5.28 8.92 -6.61
CA LEU A 41 -6.00 7.74 -7.08
C LEU A 41 -5.06 6.54 -6.95
N ASN A 42 -5.52 5.48 -6.30
CA ASN A 42 -4.83 4.18 -6.25
C ASN A 42 -5.77 3.09 -6.74
N VAL A 43 -5.24 2.14 -7.50
CA VAL A 43 -5.97 0.95 -7.96
C VAL A 43 -5.10 -0.27 -7.65
N THR A 44 -5.62 -1.21 -6.88
CA THR A 44 -4.97 -2.49 -6.57
C THR A 44 -5.51 -3.59 -7.47
N ASP A 45 -4.66 -4.56 -7.83
CA ASP A 45 -4.99 -5.72 -8.67
C ASP A 45 -5.87 -5.36 -9.89
N ILE A 46 -5.35 -4.47 -10.74
CA ILE A 46 -6.07 -3.88 -11.89
C ILE A 46 -6.70 -4.96 -12.76
N PHE A 47 -6.01 -6.09 -12.94
CA PHE A 47 -6.47 -7.20 -13.77
C PHE A 47 -7.27 -8.26 -13.01
N TRP A 48 -7.43 -8.15 -11.69
CA TRP A 48 -8.14 -9.10 -10.82
C TRP A 48 -7.62 -10.54 -10.96
N THR A 49 -6.31 -10.67 -10.98
CA THR A 49 -5.58 -11.92 -11.24
C THR A 49 -5.08 -12.58 -9.98
N ASN A 50 -5.19 -11.93 -8.82
CA ASN A 50 -4.77 -12.48 -7.54
C ASN A 50 -5.83 -13.44 -6.94
N ARG A 51 -6.07 -14.54 -7.64
CA ARG A 51 -7.09 -15.56 -7.31
C ARG A 51 -6.42 -16.90 -7.03
N PRO A 52 -6.08 -17.20 -5.76
CA PRO A 52 -5.38 -18.42 -5.44
C PRO A 52 -6.27 -19.64 -5.70
N GLY A 53 -5.64 -20.71 -6.13
CA GLY A 53 -6.30 -21.98 -6.40
C GLY A 53 -5.28 -23.08 -6.58
N GLY A 54 -5.76 -24.32 -6.57
CA GLY A 54 -4.90 -25.47 -6.68
C GLY A 54 -5.65 -26.72 -7.05
N THR A 55 -4.89 -27.77 -7.32
CA THR A 55 -5.42 -29.11 -7.56
C THR A 55 -4.66 -30.08 -6.70
N ILE A 56 -5.39 -30.90 -5.96
CA ILE A 56 -4.84 -31.97 -5.14
C ILE A 56 -5.17 -33.29 -5.85
N THR A 57 -4.17 -34.15 -6.02
CA THR A 57 -4.34 -35.43 -6.71
C THR A 57 -3.85 -36.56 -5.83
N TYR A 58 -4.78 -37.42 -5.42
CA TYR A 58 -4.51 -38.69 -4.77
C TYR A 58 -4.85 -39.84 -5.72
N ASN A 59 -4.47 -41.07 -5.34
CA ASN A 59 -4.68 -42.26 -6.18
C ASN A 59 -6.16 -42.53 -6.51
N ASN A 60 -7.08 -42.13 -5.62
CA ASN A 60 -8.50 -42.41 -5.71
C ASN A 60 -9.41 -41.17 -5.83
N TYR A 61 -8.86 -39.95 -5.71
CA TYR A 61 -9.66 -38.73 -5.90
C TYR A 61 -8.83 -37.53 -6.35
N ILE A 62 -9.50 -36.59 -7.03
CA ILE A 62 -8.95 -35.30 -7.45
C ILE A 62 -9.81 -34.20 -6.83
N GLU A 63 -9.18 -33.29 -6.11
CA GLU A 63 -9.81 -32.10 -5.55
C GLU A 63 -9.33 -30.86 -6.31
N LYS A 64 -10.27 -29.98 -6.69
CA LYS A 64 -9.96 -28.69 -7.30
C LYS A 64 -10.57 -27.59 -6.44
N TRP A 65 -9.73 -26.67 -5.97
CA TRP A 65 -10.18 -25.54 -5.18
C TRP A 65 -9.74 -24.22 -5.83
N SER A 66 -10.56 -23.20 -5.62
CA SER A 66 -10.27 -21.84 -6.06
C SER A 66 -10.91 -20.86 -5.08
N SER A 67 -10.20 -19.79 -4.75
CA SER A 67 -10.70 -18.71 -3.90
C SER A 67 -10.88 -17.46 -4.74
N ARG A 68 -12.10 -16.90 -4.71
CA ARG A 68 -12.38 -15.56 -5.24
C ARG A 68 -12.20 -14.57 -4.11
N ARG A 69 -11.21 -13.70 -4.25
CA ARG A 69 -10.93 -12.61 -3.31
C ARG A 69 -11.31 -11.29 -3.95
N GLU A 70 -11.81 -10.37 -3.14
CA GLU A 70 -12.02 -8.98 -3.53
C GLU A 70 -10.67 -8.24 -3.41
N THR A 71 -9.82 -8.42 -4.40
CA THR A 71 -8.46 -7.83 -4.45
C THR A 71 -8.40 -6.57 -5.31
N ARG A 72 -9.36 -6.39 -6.22
CA ARG A 72 -9.45 -5.22 -7.09
C ARG A 72 -10.16 -4.08 -6.37
N VAL A 73 -9.40 -3.12 -5.86
CA VAL A 73 -9.92 -1.97 -5.10
C VAL A 73 -9.42 -0.68 -5.71
N ALA A 74 -10.33 0.26 -5.94
CA ALA A 74 -9.99 1.63 -6.33
C ALA A 74 -10.25 2.57 -5.16
N THR A 75 -9.27 3.41 -4.84
CA THR A 75 -9.37 4.39 -3.75
C THR A 75 -9.01 5.77 -4.27
N ILE A 76 -9.93 6.71 -4.09
CA ILE A 76 -9.70 8.14 -4.34
C ILE A 76 -9.58 8.83 -2.98
N SER A 77 -8.58 9.70 -2.85
CA SER A 77 -8.36 10.45 -1.61
C SER A 77 -8.00 11.89 -1.93
N PHE A 78 -8.60 12.81 -1.18
CA PHE A 78 -8.28 14.23 -1.22
C PHE A 78 -7.83 14.67 0.16
N ASN A 79 -6.68 15.33 0.23
CA ASN A 79 -6.15 15.94 1.45
C ASN A 79 -6.00 17.44 1.22
N TYR A 80 -6.36 18.27 2.20
CA TYR A 80 -6.20 19.71 2.16
C TYR A 80 -5.64 20.25 3.48
N ARG A 81 -4.63 21.11 3.37
CA ARG A 81 -3.97 21.76 4.50
C ARG A 81 -4.63 23.09 4.81
N PHE A 82 -5.31 23.16 5.94
CA PHE A 82 -5.86 24.39 6.50
C PHE A 82 -4.80 25.13 7.33
N GLY A 83 -4.90 26.46 7.40
CA GLY A 83 -4.00 27.31 8.19
C GLY A 83 -3.13 28.26 7.36
N LYS A 84 -2.59 29.28 8.02
CA LYS A 84 -1.70 30.29 7.41
C LYS A 84 -0.25 29.81 7.58
N ASN A 85 0.49 29.63 6.49
CA ASN A 85 1.94 29.41 6.53
C ASN A 85 2.71 30.62 7.11
N SER A 86 2.02 31.71 7.43
CA SER A 86 2.57 32.93 8.01
C SER A 86 2.56 32.96 9.54
N VAL A 87 2.11 31.90 10.21
CA VAL A 87 2.33 31.80 11.66
C VAL A 87 3.81 31.46 11.82
N ALA A 88 4.61 32.48 12.14
CA ALA A 88 6.01 32.28 12.51
C ALA A 88 6.04 31.14 13.53
N GLN A 89 6.89 30.13 13.27
CA GLN A 89 7.18 29.07 14.23
C GLN A 89 7.31 29.73 15.60
N ALA A 90 6.40 29.42 16.54
CA ALA A 90 6.41 30.03 17.85
C ALA A 90 7.85 29.93 18.34
N ARG A 91 8.52 31.08 18.52
CA ARG A 91 9.92 31.15 18.95
C ARG A 91 10.00 30.18 20.12
N ARG A 92 10.69 29.05 19.95
CA ARG A 92 11.05 28.21 21.08
C ARG A 92 11.81 29.16 21.99
N ARG A 93 11.17 29.56 23.08
CA ARG A 93 11.80 30.38 24.09
C ARG A 93 12.79 29.43 24.73
N THR A 94 14.02 29.43 24.23
CA THR A 94 15.16 28.81 24.89
C THR A 94 15.24 29.53 26.23
N THR A 95 14.59 28.96 27.25
CA THR A 95 14.80 29.40 28.62
C THR A 95 16.24 29.06 28.96
N ALA A 96 16.95 29.96 29.62
CA ALA A 96 18.37 29.77 30.00
C ALA A 96 18.66 28.41 30.66
N SER A 97 17.64 27.83 31.32
CA SER A 97 17.68 26.48 31.87
C SER A 97 17.97 25.36 30.85
N GLU A 98 17.70 25.51 29.55
CA GLU A 98 18.06 24.51 28.53
C GLU A 98 19.55 24.56 28.15
N GLU A 99 20.19 25.74 28.22
CA GLU A 99 21.64 25.87 27.99
C GLU A 99 22.46 25.25 29.13
N GLU A 100 22.04 25.46 30.38
CA GLU A 100 22.65 24.78 31.55
C GLU A 100 22.52 23.25 31.45
N ARG A 101 21.39 22.73 30.94
CA ARG A 101 21.15 21.28 30.85
C ARG A 101 21.96 20.57 29.76
N ASN A 102 22.42 21.31 28.75
CA ASN A 102 23.35 20.80 27.74
C ASN A 102 24.83 20.98 28.14
N ARG A 103 25.13 21.84 29.11
CA ARG A 103 26.49 21.97 29.68
C ARG A 103 26.79 20.93 30.77
N ALA A 104 25.77 20.30 31.33
CA ALA A 104 25.87 19.27 32.37
C ALA A 104 25.76 17.83 31.85
N GLN A 105 25.78 17.62 30.53
CA GLN A 105 25.85 16.29 29.88
C GLN A 105 27.21 16.06 29.24
#